data_AF-A0A7K9SCF1-F1
#
_entry.id   AF-A0A7K9SCF1-F1
#
_cell.length_a   1.000
_cell.length_b   1.000
_cell.length_c   1.000
_cell.angle_alpha   90.00
_cell.angle_beta   90.00
_cell.angle_gamma   90.00
#
_symmetry.space_group_name_H-M   'P 1'
#
loop_
_entity.id
_entity.type
_entity.pdbx_description
1 polymer ?
#
loop_
_entity_poly.entity_id
_entity_poly.type
_entity_poly.pdbx_seq_one_letter_code
_entity_poly.pdbx_strand_id
1 'polypeptide(L)'
;PLLPLQIYPDPELEAQVLSLAIRCIHSEEGCRWSGLIKHLQVHLGTCGFNVIPCPNRCSAKLSRRDLPDHVQHGCPKRRVKCEFCASDFTGEAFEGHQGTCPQESVYCENKCGARMMRRLLSQHALSECPKRTQPCTYCSKEFVFDTIQNHQYQCPRYPVPCPNQCGTPSIAREDVTTHLKESCNTAMLLCPFKEAGCKHRCPKLAMGRHLEESTKTHLGMVCALVSRQRQEILELRRDLEELSVSSEGTLIWKIADYARKLQESKARSNYEFFSPPFYTHKYGYKLQVSAFLNGNGSGESSHLSVYIRVLPGEYDNLLEWPFSYRVTFSLLDQSDPSLSKPQHITETFHPDPNWKNFQKPAAIRSSLDESTLGFGYPKFISHEDIRKRNYVRDNAIYIKASVEIPQKILA
;
A
#
# COMPACT_ATOMS: atom_id res chain seq x y z
N PRO A 1 -3.55 54.36 -97.08
CA PRO A 1 -3.85 53.37 -98.14
C PRO A 1 -3.90 51.96 -97.53
N LEU A 2 -5.05 51.41 -97.14
CA LEU A 2 -6.31 51.22 -97.86
C LEU A 2 -7.48 51.92 -97.15
N LEU A 3 -8.34 52.60 -97.91
CA LEU A 3 -9.60 53.18 -97.44
C LEU A 3 -10.60 52.04 -97.11
N PRO A 4 -11.32 52.07 -95.97
CA PRO A 4 -12.33 51.06 -95.65
C PRO A 4 -13.46 51.13 -96.68
N LEU A 5 -13.79 49.98 -97.28
CA LEU A 5 -14.92 49.79 -98.18
C LEU A 5 -16.18 50.46 -97.59
N GLN A 6 -16.63 51.52 -98.24
CA GLN A 6 -17.84 52.24 -97.92
C GLN A 6 -19.01 51.35 -98.37
N ILE A 7 -19.58 50.60 -97.42
CA ILE A 7 -20.74 49.73 -97.68
C ILE A 7 -21.95 50.65 -97.85
N TYR A 8 -22.49 50.73 -99.06
CA TYR A 8 -23.75 51.40 -99.33
C TYR A 8 -24.90 50.41 -99.07
N PRO A 9 -25.81 50.69 -98.12
CA PRO A 9 -26.96 49.82 -97.90
C PRO A 9 -27.89 49.89 -99.12
N ASP A 10 -28.14 48.74 -99.74
CA ASP A 10 -29.11 48.57 -100.82
C ASP A 10 -30.52 48.43 -100.21
N PRO A 11 -31.39 49.45 -100.30
CA PRO A 11 -32.69 49.44 -99.66
C PRO A 11 -33.64 48.39 -100.26
N GLU A 12 -33.48 48.02 -101.53
CA GLU A 12 -34.29 47.00 -102.18
C GLU A 12 -33.88 45.59 -101.73
N LEU A 13 -32.57 45.33 -101.62
CA LEU A 13 -32.06 44.07 -101.08
C LEU A 13 -32.43 43.91 -99.60
N GLU A 14 -32.33 44.98 -98.81
CA GLU A 14 -32.72 44.98 -97.39
C GLU A 14 -34.21 44.68 -97.21
N ALA A 15 -35.08 45.29 -98.03
CA ALA A 15 -36.51 45.00 -98.03
C ALA A 15 -36.82 43.53 -98.41
N GLN A 16 -36.10 42.96 -99.39
CA GLN A 16 -36.24 41.56 -99.77
C GLN A 16 -35.79 40.61 -98.64
N VAL A 17 -34.65 40.87 -98.02
CA VAL A 17 -34.14 40.09 -96.88
C VAL A 17 -35.11 40.14 -95.69
N LEU A 18 -35.67 41.31 -95.38
CA LEU A 18 -36.65 41.49 -94.31
C LEU A 18 -37.99 40.74 -94.55
N SER A 19 -38.28 40.38 -95.80
CA SER A 19 -39.47 39.63 -96.22
C SER A 19 -39.28 38.11 -96.31
N LEU A 20 -38.09 37.58 -95.99
CA LEU A 20 -37.82 36.14 -95.97
C LEU A 20 -38.52 35.45 -94.78
N ALA A 21 -39.13 34.30 -95.06
CA ALA A 21 -39.71 33.44 -94.04
C ALA A 21 -38.63 32.57 -93.38
N ILE A 22 -38.48 32.70 -92.06
CA ILE A 22 -37.49 31.98 -91.27
C ILE A 22 -38.13 31.30 -90.06
N ARG A 23 -37.43 30.32 -89.50
CA ARG A 23 -37.75 29.75 -88.18
C ARG A 23 -36.90 30.43 -87.12
N CYS A 24 -37.34 30.37 -85.86
CA CYS A 24 -36.53 30.83 -84.73
C CYS A 24 -35.18 30.12 -84.69
N ILE A 25 -34.12 30.84 -84.32
CA ILE A 25 -32.78 30.28 -84.09
C ILE A 25 -32.78 29.19 -83.01
N HIS A 26 -33.75 29.24 -82.08
CA HIS A 26 -33.96 28.25 -81.02
C HIS A 26 -34.96 27.15 -81.42
N SER A 27 -35.17 26.91 -82.72
CA SER A 27 -36.13 25.89 -83.18
C SER A 27 -35.71 24.46 -82.82
N GLU A 28 -34.41 24.19 -82.76
CA GLU A 28 -33.85 22.90 -82.30
C GLU A 28 -34.02 22.69 -80.79
N GLU A 29 -34.09 23.77 -80.00
CA GLU A 29 -34.35 23.73 -78.56
C GLU A 29 -35.86 23.62 -78.22
N GLY A 30 -36.72 23.71 -79.23
CA GLY A 30 -38.17 23.52 -79.10
C GLY A 30 -39.03 24.75 -79.38
N CYS A 31 -38.44 25.88 -79.81
CA CYS A 31 -39.22 27.05 -80.22
C CYS A 31 -39.94 26.80 -81.55
N ARG A 32 -41.28 26.89 -81.57
CA ARG A 32 -42.10 26.61 -82.76
C ARG A 32 -42.39 27.83 -83.62
N TRP A 33 -41.75 28.97 -83.36
CA TRP A 33 -42.04 30.20 -84.09
C TRP A 33 -41.42 30.18 -85.49
N SER A 34 -42.23 30.57 -86.47
CA SER A 34 -41.84 30.83 -87.84
C SER A 34 -42.53 32.10 -88.35
N GLY A 35 -41.83 32.95 -89.07
CA GLY A 35 -42.36 34.22 -89.55
C GLY A 35 -41.37 34.97 -90.43
N LEU A 36 -41.72 36.20 -90.80
CA LEU A 36 -40.84 37.06 -91.59
C LEU A 36 -39.67 37.58 -90.75
N ILE A 37 -38.48 37.73 -91.35
CA ILE A 37 -37.28 38.27 -90.68
C ILE A 37 -37.57 39.58 -89.94
N LYS A 38 -38.35 40.49 -90.53
CA LYS A 38 -38.73 41.76 -89.90
C LYS A 38 -39.42 41.62 -88.53
N HIS A 39 -40.03 40.45 -88.25
CA HIS A 39 -40.69 40.16 -86.98
C HIS A 39 -39.83 39.29 -86.04
N LEU A 40 -38.65 38.83 -86.46
CA LEU A 40 -37.77 37.99 -85.64
C LEU A 40 -37.35 38.71 -84.36
N GLN A 41 -37.00 39.99 -84.44
CA GLN A 41 -36.55 40.75 -83.27
C GLN A 41 -37.66 40.91 -82.23
N VAL A 42 -38.91 41.09 -82.67
CA VAL A 42 -40.09 41.13 -81.79
C VAL A 42 -40.31 39.75 -81.13
N HIS A 43 -40.14 38.66 -81.90
CA HIS A 43 -40.22 37.31 -81.36
C HIS A 43 -39.09 37.00 -80.36
N LEU A 44 -37.83 37.33 -80.65
CA LEU A 44 -36.72 37.13 -79.71
C LEU A 44 -36.94 37.87 -78.39
N GLY A 45 -37.66 39.00 -78.41
CA GLY A 45 -38.11 39.70 -77.20
C GLY A 45 -39.06 38.87 -76.31
N THR A 46 -39.83 37.94 -76.88
CA THR A 46 -40.86 37.12 -76.21
C THR A 46 -40.56 35.61 -76.19
N CYS A 47 -39.52 35.16 -76.87
CA CYS A 47 -39.14 33.75 -76.95
C CYS A 47 -38.69 33.21 -75.59
N GLY A 48 -39.32 32.11 -75.14
CA GLY A 48 -39.00 31.45 -73.87
C GLY A 48 -37.59 30.85 -73.82
N PHE A 49 -37.02 30.49 -74.97
CA PHE A 49 -35.68 29.90 -75.10
C PHE A 49 -34.57 30.95 -75.25
N ASN A 50 -34.93 32.21 -75.53
CA ASN A 50 -33.95 33.26 -75.65
C ASN A 50 -33.24 33.49 -74.30
N VAL A 51 -31.91 33.59 -74.35
CA VAL A 51 -31.05 33.73 -73.17
C VAL A 51 -30.95 35.20 -72.79
N ILE A 52 -31.32 35.51 -71.55
CA ILE A 52 -31.31 36.86 -71.01
C ILE A 52 -30.48 36.94 -69.72
N PRO A 53 -29.82 38.07 -69.45
CA PRO A 53 -29.11 38.26 -68.20
C PRO A 53 -30.10 38.35 -67.03
N CYS A 54 -29.69 37.88 -65.86
CA CYS A 54 -30.52 37.95 -64.66
C CYS A 54 -30.84 39.41 -64.27
N PRO A 55 -32.12 39.77 -63.99
CA PRO A 55 -32.51 41.11 -63.55
C PRO A 55 -31.82 41.57 -62.26
N ASN A 56 -31.47 40.62 -61.38
CA ASN A 56 -30.74 40.89 -60.14
C ASN A 56 -29.23 41.09 -60.37
N ARG A 57 -28.78 41.15 -61.63
CA ARG A 57 -27.39 41.37 -62.05
C ARG A 57 -26.39 40.39 -61.42
N CYS A 58 -26.80 39.14 -61.22
CA CYS A 58 -25.85 38.07 -60.97
C CYS A 58 -25.11 37.70 -62.27
N SER A 59 -24.08 36.86 -62.18
CA SER A 59 -23.27 36.43 -63.34
C SER A 59 -23.98 35.44 -64.27
N ALA A 60 -25.18 34.94 -63.91
CA ALA A 60 -25.89 33.91 -64.68
C ALA A 60 -26.61 34.50 -65.91
N LYS A 61 -26.52 33.76 -67.03
CA LYS A 61 -27.31 33.97 -68.25
C LYS A 61 -28.22 32.75 -68.42
N LEU A 62 -29.53 32.97 -68.48
CA LEU A 62 -30.53 31.90 -68.41
C LEU A 62 -31.57 32.07 -69.51
N SER A 63 -32.20 30.97 -69.91
CA SER A 63 -33.37 31.03 -70.78
C SER A 63 -34.49 31.82 -70.07
N ARG A 64 -35.32 32.54 -70.82
CA ARG A 64 -36.47 33.26 -70.26
C ARG A 64 -37.43 32.33 -69.50
N ARG A 65 -37.50 31.05 -69.87
CA ARG A 65 -38.31 30.03 -69.19
C ARG A 65 -37.76 29.66 -67.79
N ASP A 66 -36.44 29.55 -67.65
CA ASP A 66 -35.79 29.10 -66.40
C ASP A 66 -35.49 30.27 -65.45
N LEU A 67 -35.54 31.50 -65.97
CA LEU A 67 -35.27 32.71 -65.19
C LEU A 67 -36.15 32.86 -63.92
N PRO A 68 -37.47 32.56 -63.93
CA PRO A 68 -38.30 32.66 -62.73
C PRO A 68 -37.82 31.77 -61.59
N ASP A 69 -37.50 30.51 -61.88
CA ASP A 69 -37.03 29.54 -60.88
C ASP A 69 -35.67 29.95 -60.28
N HIS A 70 -34.73 30.38 -61.14
CA HIS A 70 -33.46 30.94 -60.68
C HIS A 70 -33.67 32.16 -59.78
N VAL A 71 -34.45 33.15 -60.19
CA VAL A 71 -34.65 34.38 -59.38
C VAL A 71 -35.28 34.06 -58.02
N GLN A 72 -36.15 33.05 -57.96
CA GLN A 72 -36.84 32.65 -56.74
C GLN A 72 -35.97 31.83 -55.79
N HIS A 73 -35.23 30.83 -56.30
CA HIS A 73 -34.53 29.84 -55.46
C HIS A 73 -33.01 29.82 -55.67
N GLY A 74 -32.54 29.90 -56.92
CA GLY A 74 -31.13 29.66 -57.27
C GLY A 74 -30.22 30.88 -57.33
N CYS A 75 -30.75 32.11 -57.30
CA CYS A 75 -29.98 33.32 -57.52
C CYS A 75 -29.25 33.76 -56.25
N PRO A 76 -27.90 33.85 -56.22
CA PRO A 76 -27.15 34.29 -55.04
C PRO A 76 -27.49 35.73 -54.61
N LYS A 77 -27.94 36.55 -55.57
CA LYS A 77 -28.36 37.94 -55.38
C LYS A 77 -29.88 38.11 -55.29
N ARG A 78 -30.64 37.01 -55.12
CA ARG A 78 -32.07 37.09 -54.80
C ARG A 78 -32.26 37.83 -53.47
N ARG A 79 -33.36 38.57 -53.35
CA ARG A 79 -33.72 39.22 -52.10
C ARG A 79 -34.50 38.25 -51.23
N VAL A 80 -34.01 38.03 -50.01
CA VAL A 80 -34.63 37.15 -49.02
C VAL A 80 -34.87 37.97 -47.76
N LYS A 81 -36.10 37.93 -47.26
CA LYS A 81 -36.44 38.56 -45.99
C LYS A 81 -36.40 37.51 -44.90
N CYS A 82 -35.64 37.76 -43.84
CA CYS A 82 -35.64 36.86 -42.68
C CYS A 82 -36.98 36.94 -41.95
N GLU A 83 -37.58 35.79 -41.65
CA GLU A 83 -38.87 35.71 -40.94
C GLU A 83 -38.77 36.17 -39.47
N PHE A 84 -37.57 36.10 -38.88
CA PHE A 84 -37.36 36.43 -37.46
C PHE A 84 -36.95 37.90 -37.24
N CYS A 85 -35.99 38.42 -38.02
CA CYS A 85 -35.49 39.80 -37.86
C CYS A 85 -36.04 40.78 -38.89
N ALA A 86 -36.84 40.31 -39.85
CA ALA A 86 -37.44 41.10 -40.94
C ALA A 86 -36.45 41.85 -41.84
N SER A 87 -35.14 41.62 -41.70
CA SER A 87 -34.11 42.26 -42.52
C SER A 87 -33.98 41.59 -43.89
N ASP A 88 -33.68 42.40 -44.89
CA ASP A 88 -33.41 41.96 -46.26
C ASP A 88 -31.96 41.50 -46.41
N PHE A 89 -31.76 40.33 -47.01
CA PHE A 89 -30.47 39.75 -47.33
C PHE A 89 -30.42 39.35 -48.80
N THR A 90 -29.20 39.27 -49.35
CA THR A 90 -28.98 38.49 -50.58
C THR A 90 -29.02 36.99 -50.25
N GLY A 91 -29.38 36.14 -51.21
CA GLY A 91 -29.41 34.68 -51.03
C GLY A 91 -28.16 34.12 -50.34
N GLU A 92 -26.99 34.51 -50.81
CA GLU A 92 -25.68 34.13 -50.24
C GLU A 92 -25.49 34.59 -48.78
N ALA A 93 -25.91 35.81 -48.45
CA ALA A 93 -25.79 36.34 -47.09
C ALA A 93 -26.82 35.71 -46.13
N PHE A 94 -27.97 35.30 -46.66
CA PHE A 94 -29.02 34.65 -45.89
C PHE A 94 -28.62 33.23 -45.44
N GLU A 95 -27.87 32.49 -46.26
CA GLU A 95 -27.35 31.17 -45.89
C GLU A 95 -26.43 31.24 -44.67
N GLY A 96 -25.56 32.26 -44.57
CA GLY A 96 -24.72 32.48 -43.37
C GLY A 96 -25.50 33.04 -42.16
N HIS A 97 -26.61 33.73 -42.40
CA HIS A 97 -27.52 34.21 -41.35
C HIS A 97 -28.40 33.09 -40.76
N GLN A 98 -28.68 32.05 -41.55
CA GLN A 98 -29.49 30.92 -41.14
C GLN A 98 -28.85 30.21 -39.94
N GLY A 99 -29.60 30.08 -38.85
CA GLY A 99 -29.10 29.50 -37.59
C GLY A 99 -28.24 30.42 -36.73
N THR A 100 -27.97 31.67 -37.14
CA THR A 100 -27.24 32.68 -36.34
C THR A 100 -28.08 33.93 -36.05
N CYS A 101 -29.32 33.98 -36.52
CA CYS A 101 -30.20 35.13 -36.36
C CYS A 101 -30.38 35.53 -34.88
N PRO A 102 -30.06 36.77 -34.48
CA PRO A 102 -30.17 37.23 -33.10
C PRO A 102 -31.60 37.24 -32.54
N GLN A 103 -32.61 37.35 -33.42
CA GLN A 103 -34.03 37.44 -33.08
C GLN A 103 -34.75 36.08 -33.15
N GLU A 104 -34.10 35.04 -33.68
CA GLU A 104 -34.65 33.69 -33.69
C GLU A 104 -34.84 33.20 -32.25
N SER A 105 -36.02 32.64 -31.99
CA SER A 105 -36.37 32.09 -30.68
C SER A 105 -35.89 30.64 -30.59
N VAL A 106 -34.92 30.39 -29.71
CA VAL A 106 -34.30 29.07 -29.54
C VAL A 106 -34.34 28.63 -28.08
N TYR A 107 -34.17 27.32 -27.88
CA TYR A 107 -34.10 26.72 -26.54
C TYR A 107 -32.73 26.94 -25.90
N CYS A 108 -32.71 27.07 -24.58
CA CYS A 108 -31.47 27.15 -23.81
C CYS A 108 -30.63 25.87 -23.96
N GLU A 109 -29.33 26.04 -24.20
CA GLU A 109 -28.34 24.96 -24.36
C GLU A 109 -28.20 24.10 -23.09
N ASN A 110 -28.43 24.69 -21.91
CA ASN A 110 -28.42 24.00 -20.61
C ASN A 110 -29.69 23.16 -20.36
N LYS A 111 -30.57 23.02 -21.35
CA LYS A 111 -31.80 22.23 -21.29
C LYS A 111 -32.71 22.58 -20.10
N CYS A 112 -32.74 23.86 -19.71
CA CYS A 112 -33.59 24.34 -18.63
C CYS A 112 -35.08 24.46 -19.01
N GLY A 113 -35.42 24.26 -20.29
CA GLY A 113 -36.78 24.39 -20.83
C GLY A 113 -37.17 25.79 -21.29
N ALA A 114 -36.36 26.82 -20.99
CA ALA A 114 -36.63 28.19 -21.43
C ALA A 114 -36.40 28.38 -22.93
N ARG A 115 -37.26 29.19 -23.57
CA ARG A 115 -37.19 29.56 -24.99
C ARG A 115 -37.11 31.09 -25.11
N MET A 116 -36.10 31.61 -25.80
CA MET A 116 -35.83 33.05 -25.90
C MET A 116 -35.09 33.43 -27.18
N MET A 117 -35.00 34.73 -27.46
CA MET A 117 -34.21 35.24 -28.58
C MET A 117 -32.73 34.90 -28.39
N ARG A 118 -32.05 34.45 -29.45
CA ARG A 118 -30.64 34.04 -29.43
C ARG A 118 -29.71 35.07 -28.77
N ARG A 119 -29.94 36.37 -29.00
CA ARG A 119 -29.16 37.46 -28.38
C ARG A 119 -29.21 37.51 -26.84
N LEU A 120 -30.22 36.92 -26.22
CA LEU A 120 -30.42 36.90 -24.76
C LEU A 120 -29.87 35.61 -24.11
N LEU A 121 -29.47 34.61 -24.89
CA LEU A 121 -29.02 33.32 -24.37
C LEU A 121 -27.79 33.45 -23.45
N SER A 122 -26.82 34.29 -23.82
CA SER A 122 -25.59 34.47 -23.05
C SER A 122 -25.87 35.06 -21.67
N GLN A 123 -26.69 36.11 -21.61
CA GLN A 123 -27.12 36.71 -20.35
C GLN A 123 -27.90 35.70 -19.50
N HIS A 124 -28.86 35.00 -20.11
CA HIS A 124 -29.62 33.97 -19.40
C HIS A 124 -28.71 32.88 -18.84
N ALA A 125 -27.79 32.33 -19.64
CA ALA A 125 -26.90 31.25 -19.23
C ALA A 125 -26.00 31.64 -18.04
N LEU A 126 -25.60 32.92 -17.94
CA LEU A 126 -24.72 33.42 -16.90
C LEU A 126 -25.46 33.74 -15.59
N SER A 127 -26.60 34.45 -15.64
CA SER A 127 -27.24 34.99 -14.43
C SER A 127 -28.59 34.38 -14.08
N GLU A 128 -29.38 33.93 -15.05
CA GLU A 128 -30.79 33.60 -14.84
C GLU A 128 -31.08 32.09 -14.92
N CYS A 129 -30.27 31.34 -15.67
CA CYS A 129 -30.51 29.93 -15.91
C CYS A 129 -30.42 29.14 -14.60
N PRO A 130 -31.47 28.41 -14.19
CA PRO A 130 -31.43 27.58 -12.98
C PRO A 130 -30.46 26.40 -13.15
N LYS A 131 -30.19 26.00 -14.40
CA LYS A 131 -29.24 24.96 -14.77
C LYS A 131 -27.84 25.50 -15.14
N ARG A 132 -27.51 26.76 -14.81
CA ARG A 132 -26.15 27.30 -15.02
C ARG A 132 -25.11 26.55 -14.19
N THR A 133 -23.88 26.47 -14.67
CA THR A 133 -22.77 25.91 -13.90
C THR A 133 -22.10 26.99 -13.04
N GLN A 134 -21.71 26.63 -11.82
CA GLN A 134 -20.91 27.48 -10.94
C GLN A 134 -19.83 26.65 -10.23
N PRO A 135 -18.62 27.21 -10.04
CA PRO A 135 -17.59 26.55 -9.27
C PRO A 135 -17.93 26.59 -7.77
N CYS A 136 -17.70 25.48 -7.08
CA CYS A 136 -17.77 25.44 -5.63
C CYS A 136 -16.67 26.33 -5.04
N THR A 137 -17.03 27.23 -4.11
CA THR A 137 -16.09 28.16 -3.46
C THR A 137 -15.02 27.45 -2.61
N TYR A 138 -15.23 26.18 -2.26
CA TYR A 138 -14.32 25.41 -1.40
C TYR A 138 -13.44 24.40 -2.16
N CYS A 139 -13.97 23.74 -3.18
CA CYS A 139 -13.25 22.70 -3.93
C CYS A 139 -12.98 23.07 -5.40
N SER A 140 -13.48 24.22 -5.86
CA SER A 140 -13.32 24.76 -7.22
C SER A 140 -13.87 23.89 -8.36
N LYS A 141 -14.49 22.73 -8.07
CA LYS A 141 -15.17 21.90 -9.07
C LYS A 141 -16.49 22.55 -9.50
N GLU A 142 -16.85 22.37 -10.77
CA GLU A 142 -18.08 22.93 -11.34
C GLU A 142 -19.31 22.07 -11.04
N PHE A 143 -20.40 22.72 -10.66
CA PHE A 143 -21.69 22.08 -10.40
C PHE A 143 -22.83 22.90 -10.99
N VAL A 144 -23.94 22.23 -11.29
CA VAL A 144 -25.18 22.92 -11.67
C VAL A 144 -25.70 23.71 -10.45
N PHE A 145 -26.07 24.97 -10.64
CA PHE A 145 -26.51 25.90 -9.59
C PHE A 145 -27.62 25.32 -8.71
N ASP A 146 -28.60 24.65 -9.32
CA ASP A 146 -29.68 23.92 -8.63
C ASP A 146 -29.17 22.83 -7.65
N THR A 147 -28.01 22.23 -7.91
CA THR A 147 -27.45 21.11 -7.15
C THR A 147 -26.27 21.48 -6.25
N ILE A 148 -25.73 22.69 -6.37
CA ILE A 148 -24.50 23.08 -5.66
C ILE A 148 -24.68 23.11 -4.14
N GLN A 149 -25.89 23.41 -3.65
CA GLN A 149 -26.21 23.33 -2.22
C GLN A 149 -26.09 21.90 -1.69
N ASN A 150 -26.57 20.90 -2.44
CA ASN A 150 -26.44 19.49 -2.06
C ASN A 150 -24.97 19.05 -2.03
N HIS A 151 -24.15 19.55 -2.96
CA HIS A 151 -22.71 19.32 -2.93
C HIS A 151 -22.04 19.88 -1.66
N GLN A 152 -22.43 21.05 -1.14
CA GLN A 152 -21.83 21.62 0.07
C GLN A 152 -21.93 20.68 1.28
N TYR A 153 -23.05 19.94 1.41
CA TYR A 153 -23.23 18.92 2.46
C TYR A 153 -22.24 17.74 2.35
N GLN A 154 -21.64 17.52 1.18
CA GLN A 154 -20.71 16.40 0.92
C GLN A 154 -19.31 16.85 0.48
N CYS A 155 -19.10 18.16 0.28
CA CYS A 155 -17.83 18.72 -0.18
C CYS A 155 -16.71 18.41 0.83
N PRO A 156 -15.60 17.77 0.40
CA PRO A 156 -14.48 17.43 1.30
C PRO A 156 -13.79 18.65 1.90
N ARG A 157 -13.74 19.75 1.15
CA ARG A 157 -13.12 21.02 1.53
C ARG A 157 -14.05 21.96 2.31
N TYR A 158 -15.29 21.55 2.55
CA TYR A 158 -16.25 22.38 3.27
C TYR A 158 -15.81 22.56 4.74
N PRO A 159 -15.72 23.80 5.23
CA PRO A 159 -15.47 24.12 6.64
C PRO A 159 -16.52 23.51 7.57
N VAL A 160 -16.09 22.70 8.53
CA VAL A 160 -16.94 22.19 9.61
C VAL A 160 -16.31 22.51 10.98
N PRO A 161 -17.13 22.74 12.02
CA PRO A 161 -16.63 22.89 13.38
C PRO A 161 -16.10 21.55 13.90
N CYS A 162 -15.14 21.60 14.83
CA CYS A 162 -14.65 20.40 15.51
C CYS A 162 -15.79 19.73 16.32
N PRO A 163 -16.02 18.40 16.17
CA PRO A 163 -17.02 17.68 16.96
C PRO A 163 -16.80 17.77 18.48
N ASN A 164 -15.54 17.91 18.91
CA ASN A 164 -15.16 18.08 20.32
C ASN A 164 -15.17 19.54 20.76
N GLN A 165 -15.71 20.45 19.95
CA GLN A 165 -15.86 21.89 20.22
C GLN A 165 -14.57 22.53 20.77
N CYS A 166 -13.43 22.18 20.19
CA CYS A 166 -12.10 22.60 20.66
C CYS A 166 -11.79 24.10 20.45
N GLY A 167 -12.72 24.87 19.89
CA GLY A 167 -12.54 26.29 19.57
C GLY A 167 -11.82 26.56 18.24
N THR A 168 -11.34 25.54 17.52
CA THR A 168 -10.80 25.73 16.15
C THR A 168 -11.94 26.15 15.20
N PRO A 169 -11.84 27.32 14.56
CA PRO A 169 -13.00 27.95 13.90
C PRO A 169 -13.40 27.29 12.57
N SER A 170 -12.50 26.56 11.90
CA SER A 170 -12.78 25.94 10.62
C SER A 170 -11.80 24.80 10.34
N ILE A 171 -12.32 23.58 10.15
CA ILE A 171 -11.56 22.41 9.72
C ILE A 171 -12.20 21.91 8.43
N ALA A 172 -11.42 21.64 7.37
CA ALA A 172 -11.98 21.01 6.18
C ALA A 172 -12.54 19.63 6.55
N ARG A 173 -13.72 19.28 6.03
CA ARG A 173 -14.40 18.02 6.37
C ARG A 173 -13.51 16.79 6.26
N GLU A 174 -12.65 16.71 5.26
CA GLU A 174 -11.69 15.60 5.09
C GLU A 174 -10.60 15.54 6.18
N ASP A 175 -10.22 16.69 6.74
CA ASP A 175 -9.14 16.82 7.73
C ASP A 175 -9.61 16.65 9.17
N VAL A 176 -10.92 16.52 9.43
CA VAL A 176 -11.48 16.39 10.79
C VAL A 176 -10.87 15.20 11.53
N THR A 177 -10.69 14.07 10.84
CA THR A 177 -10.13 12.85 11.44
C THR A 177 -8.68 13.05 11.89
N THR A 178 -7.85 13.64 11.03
CA THR A 178 -6.46 14.00 11.32
C THR A 178 -6.39 15.01 12.47
N HIS A 179 -7.23 16.06 12.44
CA HIS A 179 -7.34 17.03 13.52
C HIS A 179 -7.65 16.34 14.87
N LEU A 180 -8.66 15.47 14.91
CA LEU A 180 -9.05 14.76 16.15
C LEU A 180 -7.93 13.90 16.73
N LYS A 181 -7.08 13.33 15.88
CA LYS A 181 -5.99 12.44 16.29
C LYS A 181 -4.74 13.21 16.73
N GLU A 182 -4.36 14.27 16.01
CA GLU A 182 -3.02 14.87 16.15
C GLU A 182 -3.05 16.25 16.80
N SER A 183 -4.08 17.06 16.50
CA SER A 183 -4.09 18.49 16.84
C SER A 183 -5.19 18.89 17.84
N CYS A 184 -6.21 18.07 18.05
CA CYS A 184 -7.35 18.40 18.88
C CYS A 184 -6.98 18.36 20.37
N ASN A 185 -6.90 19.53 20.98
CA ASN A 185 -6.57 19.69 22.40
C ASN A 185 -7.65 19.15 23.36
N THR A 186 -8.88 19.00 22.89
CA THR A 186 -10.00 18.38 23.64
C THR A 186 -10.15 16.89 23.35
N ALA A 187 -9.26 16.28 22.56
CA ALA A 187 -9.31 14.85 22.29
C ALA A 187 -9.13 14.06 23.59
N MET A 188 -10.05 13.12 23.83
CA MET A 188 -10.06 12.30 25.03
C MET A 188 -9.06 11.14 24.92
N LEU A 189 -7.93 11.25 25.63
CA LEU A 189 -6.83 10.30 25.61
C LEU A 189 -6.85 9.40 26.85
N LEU A 190 -6.39 8.16 26.68
CA LEU A 190 -6.10 7.24 27.80
C LEU A 190 -4.77 7.61 28.44
N CYS A 191 -4.65 7.39 29.75
CA CYS A 191 -3.40 7.58 30.48
C CYS A 191 -2.27 6.70 29.88
N PRO A 192 -1.04 7.23 29.71
CA PRO A 192 0.13 6.46 29.28
C PRO A 192 0.42 5.22 30.13
N PHE A 193 0.05 5.23 31.42
CA PHE A 193 0.21 4.10 32.34
C PHE A 193 -0.89 3.03 32.22
N LYS A 194 -1.64 3.00 31.12
CA LYS A 194 -2.71 1.99 30.87
C LYS A 194 -2.22 0.55 30.97
N GLU A 195 -1.02 0.25 30.47
CA GLU A 195 -0.44 -1.09 30.49
C GLU A 195 0.00 -1.49 31.91
N ALA A 196 0.35 -0.51 32.74
CA ALA A 196 0.58 -0.73 34.17
C ALA A 196 -0.73 -0.85 34.98
N GLY A 197 -1.88 -0.52 34.36
CA GLY A 197 -3.23 -0.70 34.93
C GLY A 197 -4.03 0.58 35.13
N CYS A 198 -3.53 1.76 34.74
CA CYS A 198 -4.28 3.01 34.89
C CYS A 198 -5.42 3.12 33.87
N LYS A 199 -6.67 3.18 34.33
CA LYS A 199 -7.87 3.28 33.48
C LYS A 199 -8.32 4.72 33.20
N HIS A 200 -7.54 5.72 33.61
CA HIS A 200 -7.95 7.11 33.50
C HIS A 200 -7.99 7.58 32.05
N ARG A 201 -9.00 8.41 31.73
CA ARG A 201 -9.20 9.01 30.41
C ARG A 201 -9.61 10.47 30.58
N CYS A 202 -8.91 11.39 29.91
CA CYS A 202 -9.20 12.82 30.00
C CYS A 202 -8.79 13.57 28.72
N PRO A 203 -9.24 14.82 28.51
CA PRO A 203 -8.79 15.64 27.38
C PRO A 203 -7.27 15.82 27.40
N LYS A 204 -6.64 15.93 26.22
CA LYS A 204 -5.19 16.11 26.07
C LYS A 204 -4.62 17.22 26.96
N LEU A 205 -5.31 18.36 27.06
CA LEU A 205 -4.91 19.48 27.94
C LEU A 205 -4.90 19.13 29.43
N ALA A 206 -5.81 18.26 29.88
CA ALA A 206 -5.91 17.86 31.28
C ALA A 206 -4.96 16.71 31.67
N MET A 207 -4.33 16.06 30.68
CA MET A 207 -3.47 14.90 30.92
C MET A 207 -2.23 15.24 31.74
N GLY A 208 -1.62 16.39 31.51
CA GLY A 208 -0.44 16.84 32.29
C GLY A 208 -0.74 16.90 33.79
N ARG A 209 -1.85 17.54 34.16
CA ARG A 209 -2.31 17.63 35.55
C ARG A 209 -2.60 16.25 36.17
N HIS A 210 -3.27 15.36 35.44
CA HIS A 210 -3.52 14.00 35.90
C HIS A 210 -2.21 13.23 36.18
N LEU A 211 -1.23 13.35 35.28
CA LEU A 211 0.07 12.68 35.42
C LEU A 211 0.80 13.17 36.68
N GLU A 212 0.82 14.48 36.91
CA GLU A 212 1.43 15.07 38.11
C GLU A 212 0.74 14.61 39.40
N GLU A 213 -0.58 14.77 39.48
CA GLU A 213 -1.38 14.39 40.67
C GLU A 213 -1.33 12.88 40.97
N SER A 214 -1.22 12.04 39.93
CA SER A 214 -1.27 10.57 40.05
C SER A 214 0.11 9.91 40.08
N THR A 215 1.20 10.69 40.15
CA THR A 215 2.59 10.18 40.07
C THR A 215 2.85 9.03 41.05
N LYS A 216 2.50 9.21 42.33
CA LYS A 216 2.73 8.19 43.37
C LYS A 216 1.98 6.88 43.07
N THR A 217 0.74 7.00 42.59
CA THR A 217 -0.10 5.86 42.21
C THR A 217 0.48 5.13 41.01
N HIS A 218 0.91 5.88 39.98
CA HIS A 218 1.56 5.32 38.78
C HIS A 218 2.88 4.61 39.12
N LEU A 219 3.71 5.19 39.99
CA LEU A 219 4.94 4.53 40.46
C LEU A 219 4.63 3.22 41.20
N GLY A 220 3.61 3.20 42.05
CA GLY A 220 3.16 1.96 42.71
C GLY A 220 2.71 0.89 41.71
N MET A 221 1.94 1.28 40.69
CA MET A 221 1.52 0.37 39.62
C MET A 221 2.71 -0.19 38.83
N VAL A 222 3.70 0.64 38.49
CA VAL A 222 4.91 0.20 37.79
C VAL A 222 5.74 -0.74 38.65
N CYS A 223 5.93 -0.47 39.95
CA CYS A 223 6.62 -1.37 40.85
C CYS A 223 5.92 -2.74 40.97
N ALA A 224 4.59 -2.75 41.04
CA ALA A 224 3.80 -3.97 41.05
C ALA A 224 3.92 -4.74 39.72
N LEU A 225 3.90 -4.04 38.58
CA LEU A 225 4.11 -4.63 37.26
C LEU A 225 5.49 -5.30 37.16
N VAL A 226 6.56 -4.59 37.56
CA VAL A 226 7.93 -5.12 37.55
C VAL A 226 8.05 -6.35 38.44
N SER A 227 7.42 -6.33 39.63
CA SER A 227 7.45 -7.47 40.55
C SER A 227 6.75 -8.70 39.95
N ARG A 228 5.58 -8.51 39.31
CA ARG A 228 4.88 -9.60 38.59
C ARG A 228 5.69 -10.14 37.42
N GLN A 229 6.25 -9.25 36.59
CA GLN A 229 7.09 -9.67 35.47
C GLN A 229 8.33 -10.45 35.93
N ARG A 230 8.95 -10.05 37.06
CA ARG A 230 10.05 -10.80 37.65
C ARG A 230 9.61 -12.22 38.06
N GLN A 231 8.43 -12.35 38.66
CA GLN A 231 7.87 -13.64 39.05
C GLN A 231 7.60 -14.53 37.83
N GLU A 232 6.96 -13.99 36.79
CA GLU A 232 6.70 -14.70 35.53
C GLU A 232 8.01 -15.15 34.85
N ILE A 233 9.05 -14.31 34.85
CA ILE A 233 10.37 -14.70 34.32
C ILE A 233 10.99 -15.85 35.11
N LEU A 234 10.85 -15.85 36.44
CA LEU A 234 11.36 -16.95 37.28
C LEU A 234 10.60 -18.25 37.02
N GLU A 235 9.27 -18.17 36.85
CA GLU A 235 8.42 -19.31 36.49
C GLU A 235 8.80 -19.87 35.12
N LEU A 236 8.89 -19.01 34.10
CA LEU A 236 9.31 -19.43 32.75
C LEU A 236 10.71 -20.05 32.73
N ARG A 237 11.65 -19.56 33.55
CA ARG A 237 12.98 -20.17 33.69
C ARG A 237 12.89 -21.57 34.30
N ARG A 238 12.06 -21.77 35.33
CA ARG A 238 11.82 -23.09 35.92
C ARG A 238 11.22 -24.04 34.89
N ASP A 239 10.22 -23.58 34.14
CA ASP A 239 9.57 -24.40 33.11
C ASP A 239 10.55 -24.77 31.96
N LEU A 240 11.45 -23.85 31.58
CA LEU A 240 12.53 -24.14 30.62
C LEU A 240 13.55 -25.15 31.17
N GLU A 241 13.87 -25.09 32.46
CA GLU A 241 14.72 -26.10 33.10
C GLU A 241 14.05 -27.48 33.13
N GLU A 242 12.73 -27.55 33.36
CA GLU A 242 11.97 -28.81 33.29
C GLU A 242 11.93 -29.39 31.87
N LEU A 243 11.84 -28.53 30.85
CA LEU A 243 11.92 -28.92 29.45
C LEU A 243 13.33 -29.30 29.01
N SER A 244 14.37 -29.03 29.82
CA SER A 244 15.73 -29.53 29.63
C SER A 244 15.82 -31.03 29.98
N VAL A 245 15.02 -31.83 29.30
CA VAL A 245 15.08 -33.28 29.34
C VAL A 245 16.22 -33.72 28.43
N SER A 246 17.13 -34.53 28.95
CA SER A 246 18.15 -35.16 28.11
C SER A 246 17.48 -36.04 27.06
N SER A 247 18.00 -36.05 25.82
CA SER A 247 17.52 -37.02 24.82
C SER A 247 17.96 -38.41 25.30
N GLU A 248 17.02 -39.17 25.86
CA GLU A 248 17.21 -40.56 26.29
C GLU A 248 18.39 -40.76 27.28
N GLY A 249 18.48 -39.93 28.32
CA GLY A 249 19.56 -40.06 29.32
C GLY A 249 20.88 -39.43 28.91
N THR A 250 20.94 -38.73 27.78
CA THR A 250 22.18 -38.11 27.28
C THR A 250 22.15 -36.58 27.36
N LEU A 251 23.06 -36.01 28.15
CA LEU A 251 23.41 -34.59 28.10
C LEU A 251 24.63 -34.40 27.20
N ILE A 252 24.59 -33.41 26.31
CA ILE A 252 25.79 -32.88 25.62
C ILE A 252 25.99 -31.43 26.07
N TRP A 253 27.01 -31.19 26.88
CA TRP A 253 27.34 -29.89 27.43
C TRP A 253 28.47 -29.22 26.64
N LYS A 254 28.15 -28.12 25.97
CA LYS A 254 29.13 -27.26 25.29
C LYS A 254 29.74 -26.26 26.27
N ILE A 255 31.06 -26.27 26.39
CA ILE A 255 31.82 -25.23 27.09
C ILE A 255 32.51 -24.36 26.06
N ALA A 256 31.85 -23.24 25.70
CA ALA A 256 32.44 -22.20 24.85
C ALA A 256 33.43 -21.32 25.62
N ASP A 257 34.24 -20.56 24.88
CA ASP A 257 35.34 -19.71 25.37
C ASP A 257 36.37 -20.48 26.19
N TYR A 258 36.73 -21.68 25.73
CA TYR A 258 37.58 -22.60 26.48
C TYR A 258 38.91 -21.96 26.91
N ALA A 259 39.60 -21.26 26.01
CA ALA A 259 40.90 -20.65 26.30
C ALA A 259 40.82 -19.63 27.45
N ARG A 260 39.81 -18.74 27.43
CA ARG A 260 39.58 -17.74 28.48
C ARG A 260 39.23 -18.42 29.80
N LYS A 261 38.28 -19.35 29.79
CA LYS A 261 37.84 -20.06 31.00
C LYS A 261 38.96 -20.90 31.61
N LEU A 262 39.83 -21.52 30.80
CA LEU A 262 41.00 -22.22 31.28
C LEU A 262 41.99 -21.26 31.96
N GLN A 263 42.22 -20.07 31.38
CA GLN A 263 43.08 -19.06 31.99
C GLN A 263 42.52 -18.57 33.34
N GLU A 264 41.21 -18.33 33.41
CA GLU A 264 40.51 -17.97 34.66
C GLU A 264 40.65 -19.08 35.72
N SER A 265 40.55 -20.34 35.30
CA SER A 265 40.70 -21.51 36.18
C SER A 265 42.13 -21.71 36.68
N LYS A 266 43.13 -21.16 36.00
CA LYS A 266 44.53 -21.14 36.47
C LYS A 266 44.77 -20.04 37.50
N ALA A 267 44.04 -18.93 37.38
CA ALA A 267 44.14 -17.82 38.32
C ALA A 267 43.39 -18.06 39.63
N ARG A 268 42.43 -18.99 39.64
CA ARG A 268 41.58 -19.32 40.80
C ARG A 268 41.66 -20.82 41.10
N SER A 269 42.17 -21.18 42.29
CA SER A 269 42.13 -22.59 42.72
C SER A 269 40.67 -23.06 42.88
N ASN A 270 40.41 -24.33 42.56
CA ASN A 270 39.10 -24.98 42.66
C ASN A 270 37.96 -24.26 41.92
N TYR A 271 38.23 -23.68 40.74
CA TYR A 271 37.19 -23.04 39.94
C TYR A 271 36.37 -24.06 39.13
N GLU A 272 35.13 -24.31 39.60
CA GLU A 272 34.21 -25.30 39.05
C GLU A 272 33.21 -24.66 38.06
N PHE A 273 33.02 -25.28 36.89
CA PHE A 273 31.96 -24.94 35.95
C PHE A 273 30.84 -25.97 36.02
N PHE A 274 29.60 -25.52 35.81
CA PHE A 274 28.41 -26.37 35.88
C PHE A 274 27.68 -26.40 34.54
N SER A 275 27.19 -27.58 34.17
CA SER A 275 26.17 -27.71 33.13
C SER A 275 24.83 -27.17 33.62
N PRO A 276 23.88 -26.87 32.72
CA PRO A 276 22.48 -26.86 33.09
C PRO A 276 22.10 -28.17 33.79
N PRO A 277 21.24 -28.13 34.83
CA PRO A 277 20.60 -29.34 35.35
C PRO A 277 19.83 -30.04 34.24
N PHE A 278 19.78 -31.37 34.29
CA PHE A 278 19.00 -32.16 33.34
C PHE A 278 18.37 -33.35 34.04
N TYR A 279 17.22 -33.76 33.55
CA TYR A 279 16.60 -35.00 33.96
C TYR A 279 17.12 -36.17 33.12
N THR A 280 17.41 -37.30 33.78
CA THR A 280 17.80 -38.55 33.10
C THR A 280 16.74 -38.99 32.09
N HIS A 281 15.48 -39.04 32.50
CA HIS A 281 14.33 -39.26 31.63
C HIS A 281 13.17 -38.41 32.16
N LYS A 282 12.06 -38.37 31.44
CA LYS A 282 10.86 -37.66 31.91
C LYS A 282 10.47 -38.23 33.28
N TYR A 283 10.33 -37.36 34.28
CA TYR A 283 10.04 -37.73 35.67
C TYR A 283 11.15 -38.49 36.41
N GLY A 284 12.37 -38.53 35.87
CA GLY A 284 13.52 -39.24 36.44
C GLY A 284 14.35 -38.42 37.43
N TYR A 285 15.59 -38.87 37.70
CA TYR A 285 16.55 -38.15 38.56
C TYR A 285 17.02 -36.85 37.92
N LYS A 286 17.13 -35.78 38.73
CA LYS A 286 17.75 -34.51 38.34
C LYS A 286 19.26 -34.58 38.59
N LEU A 287 20.05 -34.44 37.54
CA LEU A 287 21.51 -34.50 37.59
C LEU A 287 22.14 -33.19 37.09
N GLN A 288 23.38 -32.96 37.48
CA GLN A 288 24.19 -31.86 36.96
C GLN A 288 25.63 -32.30 36.81
N VAL A 289 26.22 -32.02 35.63
CA VAL A 289 27.62 -32.26 35.35
C VAL A 289 28.42 -31.03 35.76
N SER A 290 29.62 -31.24 36.29
CA SER A 290 30.57 -30.16 36.52
C SER A 290 31.96 -30.51 36.04
N ALA A 291 32.76 -29.49 35.75
CA ALA A 291 34.11 -29.64 35.25
C ALA A 291 35.06 -28.60 35.85
N PHE A 292 36.27 -29.04 36.20
CA PHE A 292 37.39 -28.18 36.56
C PHE A 292 38.35 -28.14 35.39
N LEU A 293 38.34 -27.04 34.63
CA LEU A 293 39.14 -26.95 33.40
C LEU A 293 40.63 -27.01 33.65
N ASN A 294 41.09 -26.52 34.82
CA ASN A 294 42.49 -26.65 35.27
C ASN A 294 42.67 -27.77 36.31
N GLY A 295 41.70 -28.67 36.42
CA GLY A 295 41.72 -29.82 37.31
C GLY A 295 41.52 -29.48 38.78
N ASN A 296 41.30 -30.51 39.59
CA ASN A 296 41.24 -30.44 41.05
C ASN A 296 41.84 -31.71 41.67
N GLY A 297 42.08 -31.66 42.99
CA GLY A 297 42.63 -32.80 43.74
C GLY A 297 43.89 -33.36 43.09
N SER A 298 43.92 -34.67 42.83
CA SER A 298 45.10 -35.33 42.23
C SER A 298 45.40 -34.90 40.79
N GLY A 299 44.45 -34.28 40.07
CA GLY A 299 44.61 -33.81 38.69
C GLY A 299 44.81 -32.29 38.57
N GLU A 300 44.90 -31.58 39.69
CA GLU A 300 45.09 -30.13 39.71
C GLU A 300 46.28 -29.71 38.84
N SER A 301 46.09 -28.64 38.06
CA SER A 301 47.04 -28.04 37.12
C SER A 301 47.58 -28.93 36.00
N SER A 302 47.14 -30.19 35.90
CA SER A 302 47.68 -31.16 34.93
C SER A 302 46.60 -31.80 34.04
N HIS A 303 45.37 -31.90 34.54
CA HIS A 303 44.27 -32.56 33.85
C HIS A 303 43.00 -31.68 33.83
N LEU A 304 42.10 -31.98 32.91
CA LEU A 304 40.69 -31.64 33.04
C LEU A 304 40.05 -32.68 33.98
N SER A 305 39.21 -32.22 34.91
CA SER A 305 38.43 -33.09 35.80
C SER A 305 36.94 -32.94 35.52
N VAL A 306 36.19 -34.04 35.61
CA VAL A 306 34.73 -34.06 35.36
C VAL A 306 34.00 -34.82 36.46
N TYR A 307 32.84 -34.30 36.87
CA TYR A 307 32.02 -34.84 37.94
C TYR A 307 30.53 -34.79 37.60
N ILE A 308 29.73 -35.61 38.28
CA ILE A 308 28.26 -35.55 38.23
C ILE A 308 27.71 -35.64 39.64
N ARG A 309 26.67 -34.86 39.90
CA ARG A 309 25.97 -34.83 41.18
C ARG A 309 24.47 -35.02 40.98
N VAL A 310 23.84 -35.64 41.97
CA VAL A 310 22.39 -35.72 42.07
C VAL A 310 21.87 -34.46 42.75
N LEU A 311 20.93 -33.77 42.12
CA LEU A 311 20.27 -32.60 42.65
C LEU A 311 18.87 -32.97 43.17
N PRO A 312 18.31 -32.22 44.12
CA PRO A 312 16.91 -32.36 44.49
C PRO A 312 16.01 -32.21 43.26
N GLY A 313 15.25 -33.26 42.95
CA GLY A 313 14.29 -33.33 41.87
C GLY A 313 12.85 -33.34 42.40
N GLU A 314 11.91 -32.90 41.59
CA GLU A 314 10.48 -32.89 41.97
C GLU A 314 9.91 -34.31 42.15
N TYR A 315 10.51 -35.28 41.45
CA TYR A 315 10.05 -36.65 41.38
C TYR A 315 10.81 -37.59 42.34
N ASP A 316 11.70 -37.06 43.19
CA ASP A 316 12.58 -37.86 44.07
C ASP A 316 11.82 -38.83 44.99
N ASN A 317 10.55 -38.55 45.31
CA ASN A 317 9.71 -39.44 46.12
C ASN A 317 9.14 -40.64 45.35
N LEU A 318 9.20 -40.62 44.02
CA LEU A 318 8.73 -41.69 43.13
C LEU A 318 9.87 -42.60 42.65
N LEU A 319 11.12 -42.19 42.88
CA LEU A 319 12.31 -42.85 42.37
C LEU A 319 12.91 -43.81 43.40
N GLU A 320 13.63 -44.81 42.90
CA GLU A 320 14.41 -45.73 43.74
C GLU A 320 15.66 -45.03 44.28
N TRP A 321 16.09 -45.39 45.49
CA TRP A 321 17.31 -44.85 46.09
C TRP A 321 18.14 -45.95 46.76
N PRO A 322 19.48 -45.87 46.72
CA PRO A 322 20.31 -44.82 46.10
C PRO A 322 20.31 -44.85 44.57
N PHE A 323 20.72 -43.75 43.92
CA PHE A 323 20.88 -43.68 42.46
C PHE A 323 21.87 -44.75 41.98
N SER A 324 21.45 -45.58 41.01
CA SER A 324 22.15 -46.81 40.61
C SER A 324 22.40 -46.94 39.11
N TYR A 325 22.01 -45.94 38.30
CA TYR A 325 22.16 -46.04 36.85
C TYR A 325 23.62 -45.85 36.43
N ARG A 326 24.07 -46.65 35.45
CA ARG A 326 25.42 -46.54 34.90
C ARG A 326 25.59 -45.18 34.23
N VAL A 327 26.69 -44.50 34.54
CA VAL A 327 27.01 -43.20 33.95
C VAL A 327 28.30 -43.29 33.15
N THR A 328 28.27 -42.74 31.95
CA THR A 328 29.39 -42.65 31.03
C THR A 328 29.68 -41.18 30.71
N PHE A 329 30.88 -40.70 31.04
CA PHE A 329 31.38 -39.42 30.55
C PHE A 329 32.12 -39.61 29.24
N SER A 330 32.04 -38.62 28.35
CA SER A 330 32.86 -38.57 27.15
C SER A 330 33.28 -37.15 26.81
N LEU A 331 34.58 -36.92 26.59
CA LEU A 331 35.05 -35.73 25.90
C LEU A 331 35.02 -36.01 24.40
N LEU A 332 34.20 -35.25 23.67
CA LEU A 332 33.98 -35.50 22.25
C LEU A 332 35.15 -34.95 21.41
N ASP A 333 35.69 -35.82 20.56
CA ASP A 333 36.57 -35.45 19.44
C ASP A 333 35.69 -34.88 18.32
N GLN A 334 35.89 -33.60 17.97
CA GLN A 334 35.07 -32.84 17.03
C GLN A 334 35.53 -33.01 15.57
N SER A 335 36.13 -34.15 15.25
CA SER A 335 36.52 -34.53 13.89
C SER A 335 35.28 -34.90 13.07
N ASP A 336 35.31 -34.61 11.76
CA ASP A 336 34.22 -34.97 10.85
C ASP A 336 34.12 -36.51 10.75
N PRO A 337 33.00 -37.13 11.19
CA PRO A 337 32.84 -38.58 11.17
C PRO A 337 32.91 -39.21 9.78
N SER A 338 32.63 -38.44 8.72
CA SER A 338 32.72 -38.90 7.32
C SER A 338 34.15 -39.00 6.81
N LEU A 339 35.09 -38.23 7.40
CA LEU A 339 36.48 -38.16 7.00
C LEU A 339 37.38 -39.03 7.88
N SER A 340 37.08 -39.10 9.17
CA SER A 340 37.86 -39.89 10.13
C SER A 340 37.00 -40.30 11.31
N LYS A 341 37.21 -41.52 11.83
CA LYS A 341 36.51 -41.99 13.03
C LYS A 341 36.90 -41.11 14.23
N PRO A 342 35.95 -40.38 14.86
CA PRO A 342 36.24 -39.59 16.06
C PRO A 342 36.70 -40.50 17.19
N GLN A 343 37.72 -40.09 17.93
CA GLN A 343 38.23 -40.84 19.09
C GLN A 343 37.90 -40.08 20.36
N HIS A 344 36.75 -40.38 20.96
CA HIS A 344 36.33 -39.77 22.21
C HIS A 344 37.13 -40.34 23.38
N ILE A 345 37.40 -39.52 24.39
CA ILE A 345 37.90 -40.01 25.68
C ILE A 345 36.69 -40.32 26.54
N THR A 346 36.56 -41.56 26.98
CA THR A 346 35.36 -42.06 27.64
C THR A 346 35.72 -42.77 28.93
N GLU A 347 35.03 -42.42 30.01
CA GLU A 347 35.12 -43.12 31.30
C GLU A 347 33.72 -43.49 31.76
N THR A 348 33.58 -44.68 32.35
CA THR A 348 32.29 -45.22 32.78
C THR A 348 32.39 -45.76 34.19
N PHE A 349 31.35 -45.52 34.99
CA PHE A 349 31.24 -46.09 36.33
C PHE A 349 29.82 -46.53 36.64
N HIS A 350 29.74 -47.43 37.61
CA HIS A 350 28.50 -47.85 38.26
C HIS A 350 28.48 -47.23 39.66
N PRO A 351 27.46 -46.41 39.99
CA PRO A 351 27.33 -45.85 41.33
C PRO A 351 27.36 -46.94 42.41
N ASP A 352 28.29 -46.84 43.36
CA ASP A 352 28.30 -47.70 44.54
C ASP A 352 27.19 -47.26 45.52
N PRO A 353 26.35 -48.19 46.01
CA PRO A 353 25.27 -47.87 46.95
C PRO A 353 25.74 -47.22 48.27
N ASN A 354 27.01 -47.37 48.64
CA ASN A 354 27.57 -46.77 49.86
C ASN A 354 28.08 -45.34 49.65
N TRP A 355 28.13 -44.86 48.40
CA TRP A 355 28.57 -43.49 48.11
C TRP A 355 27.50 -42.48 48.51
N LYS A 356 27.86 -41.59 49.44
CA LYS A 356 26.97 -40.54 49.98
C LYS A 356 26.38 -39.62 48.90
N ASN A 357 27.14 -39.41 47.81
CA ASN A 357 26.77 -38.51 46.71
C ASN A 357 25.56 -38.99 45.89
N PHE A 358 25.22 -40.28 45.98
CA PHE A 358 24.12 -40.91 45.26
C PHE A 358 22.93 -41.28 46.15
N GLN A 359 22.98 -40.91 47.42
CA GLN A 359 21.83 -41.01 48.33
C GLN A 359 20.77 -39.96 47.98
N LYS A 360 19.54 -40.21 48.41
CA LYS A 360 18.42 -39.29 48.23
C LYS A 360 18.79 -37.88 48.74
N PRO A 361 18.70 -36.83 47.91
CA PRO A 361 18.96 -35.46 48.36
C PRO A 361 18.01 -35.07 49.49
N ALA A 362 18.56 -34.56 50.59
CA ALA A 362 17.76 -33.90 51.62
C ALA A 362 17.31 -32.52 51.12
N ALA A 363 16.12 -32.07 51.52
CA ALA A 363 15.54 -30.79 51.11
C ALA A 363 16.37 -29.55 51.49
N ILE A 364 17.35 -29.69 52.40
CA ILE A 364 18.23 -28.61 52.85
C ILE A 364 19.65 -29.17 52.98
N ARG A 365 20.55 -28.85 52.04
CA ARG A 365 21.99 -29.06 52.23
C ARG A 365 22.64 -27.72 52.59
N SER A 366 23.21 -27.65 53.80
CA SER A 366 24.10 -26.56 54.22
C SER A 366 25.41 -26.61 53.42
N SER A 367 25.94 -25.45 53.05
CA SER A 367 27.06 -25.26 52.11
C SER A 367 28.45 -25.65 52.65
N LEU A 368 28.54 -26.50 53.67
CA LEU A 368 29.79 -26.84 54.36
C LEU A 368 30.14 -28.34 54.35
N ASP A 369 29.38 -29.18 53.64
CA ASP A 369 29.66 -30.62 53.61
C ASP A 369 30.56 -30.99 52.41
N GLU A 370 31.61 -31.79 52.66
CA GLU A 370 32.51 -32.34 51.64
C GLU A 370 31.76 -33.23 50.61
N SER A 371 30.52 -33.62 50.91
CA SER A 371 29.57 -34.34 50.05
C SER A 371 28.99 -33.51 48.88
N THR A 372 29.49 -32.29 48.66
CA THR A 372 29.07 -31.38 47.60
C THR A 372 29.81 -31.58 46.28
N LEU A 373 31.05 -32.10 46.31
CA LEU A 373 31.71 -32.61 45.12
C LEU A 373 31.01 -33.92 44.74
N GLY A 374 30.30 -33.91 43.62
CA GLY A 374 29.73 -35.13 43.03
C GLY A 374 30.79 -36.21 42.76
N PHE A 375 30.38 -37.36 42.23
CA PHE A 375 31.35 -38.40 41.85
C PHE A 375 31.92 -38.13 40.46
N GLY A 376 33.20 -38.44 40.25
CA GLY A 376 33.85 -38.17 38.98
C GLY A 376 35.34 -38.50 38.94
N TYR A 377 36.00 -38.00 37.91
CA TYR A 377 37.37 -38.33 37.56
C TYR A 377 38.25 -37.08 37.69
N PRO A 378 39.11 -36.99 38.73
CA PRO A 378 40.05 -35.87 38.88
C PRO A 378 41.08 -35.83 37.74
N LYS A 379 41.42 -36.98 37.15
CA LYS A 379 42.36 -37.10 36.02
C LYS A 379 41.65 -37.64 34.77
N PHE A 380 40.68 -36.90 34.24
CA PHE A 380 39.88 -37.38 33.10
C PHE A 380 40.66 -37.33 31.78
N ILE A 381 41.37 -36.24 31.50
CA ILE A 381 42.29 -36.13 30.36
C ILE A 381 43.39 -35.11 30.70
N SER A 382 44.64 -35.39 30.31
CA SER A 382 45.75 -34.48 30.56
C SER A 382 45.69 -33.23 29.66
N HIS A 383 46.29 -32.13 30.10
CA HIS A 383 46.43 -30.90 29.29
C HIS A 383 47.28 -31.10 28.04
N GLU A 384 48.11 -32.14 28.01
CA GLU A 384 48.87 -32.54 26.82
C GLU A 384 47.98 -33.32 25.85
N ASP A 385 47.23 -34.30 26.35
CA ASP A 385 46.38 -35.18 25.53
C ASP A 385 45.19 -34.45 24.91
N ILE A 386 44.61 -33.48 25.64
CA ILE A 386 43.48 -32.69 25.13
C ILE A 386 43.86 -31.86 23.88
N ARG A 387 45.16 -31.64 23.64
CA ARG A 387 45.68 -30.93 22.47
C ARG A 387 46.04 -31.85 21.30
N LYS A 388 46.05 -33.18 21.49
CA LYS A 388 46.49 -34.15 20.47
C LYS A 388 45.47 -34.35 19.35
N ARG A 389 44.19 -34.07 19.59
CA ARG A 389 43.09 -34.21 18.62
C ARG A 389 42.14 -33.01 18.68
N ASN A 390 41.04 -33.07 17.94
CA ASN A 390 40.03 -32.01 17.86
C ASN A 390 39.08 -31.99 19.09
N TYR A 391 39.60 -32.25 20.30
CA TYR A 391 38.82 -32.11 21.52
C TYR A 391 38.48 -30.66 21.82
N VAL A 392 39.43 -29.75 21.56
CA VAL A 392 39.23 -28.30 21.53
C VAL A 392 39.19 -27.86 20.08
N ARG A 393 38.03 -27.38 19.62
CA ARG A 393 37.84 -26.83 18.26
C ARG A 393 36.93 -25.62 18.36
N ASP A 394 37.20 -24.60 17.55
CA ASP A 394 36.46 -23.33 17.55
C ASP A 394 36.30 -22.72 18.95
N ASN A 395 37.38 -22.80 19.75
CA ASN A 395 37.44 -22.34 21.14
C ASN A 395 36.36 -22.95 22.06
N ALA A 396 35.95 -24.19 21.80
CA ALA A 396 34.97 -24.91 22.60
C ALA A 396 35.34 -26.39 22.80
N ILE A 397 34.84 -26.95 23.90
CA ILE A 397 34.84 -28.39 24.17
C ILE A 397 33.41 -28.90 24.40
N TYR A 398 33.18 -30.19 24.19
CA TYR A 398 31.90 -30.84 24.43
C TYR A 398 32.07 -32.03 25.38
N ILE A 399 31.43 -31.94 26.55
CA ILE A 399 31.37 -33.03 27.53
C ILE A 399 30.00 -33.68 27.39
N LYS A 400 29.98 -34.96 27.04
CA LYS A 400 28.79 -35.80 27.00
C LYS A 400 28.70 -36.59 28.30
N ALA A 401 27.53 -36.60 28.94
CA ALA A 401 27.20 -37.51 30.03
C ALA A 401 26.00 -38.35 29.60
N SER A 402 26.16 -39.67 29.60
CA SER A 402 25.12 -40.63 29.23
C SER A 402 24.77 -41.49 30.43
N VAL A 403 23.48 -41.61 30.72
CA VAL A 403 22.96 -42.41 31.82
C VAL A 403 22.17 -43.57 31.22
N GLU A 404 22.59 -44.80 31.51
CA GLU A 404 21.89 -46.00 31.04
C GLU A 404 20.59 -46.17 31.83
N ILE A 405 19.46 -45.80 31.22
CA ILE A 405 18.14 -45.93 31.82
C ILE A 405 17.60 -47.34 31.53
N PRO A 406 17.08 -48.05 32.55
CA PRO A 406 16.43 -49.35 32.34
C PRO A 406 15.30 -49.26 31.30
N GLN A 407 15.30 -50.16 30.31
CA GLN A 407 14.30 -50.16 29.22
C GLN A 407 12.86 -50.23 29.70
N LYS A 408 12.60 -50.86 30.86
CA LYS A 408 11.26 -50.94 31.49
C LYS A 408 10.68 -49.57 31.89
N ILE A 409 11.53 -48.55 32.03
CA ILE A 409 11.15 -47.18 32.44
C ILE A 409 10.92 -46.28 31.20
N LEU A 410 11.52 -46.64 30.06
CA LEU A 410 11.39 -45.91 28.79
C LEU A 410 10.22 -46.41 27.91
N ALA A 411 9.65 -47.59 28.24
CA ALA A 411 8.46 -48.16 27.60
C ALA A 411 7.20 -47.63 28.28
#